data_AF-A0A3Q7TI44-F1
#
_entry.id   AF-A0A3Q7TI44-F1
#
_cell.length_a   1.000
_cell.length_b   1.000
_cell.length_c   1.000
_cell.angle_alpha   90.00
_cell.angle_beta   90.00
_cell.angle_gamma   90.00
#
_symmetry.space_group_name_H-M   'P 1'
#
loop_
_entity.id
_entity.type
_entity.pdbx_description
1 polymer ?
#
loop_
_entity_poly.entity_id
_entity_poly.type
_entity_poly.pdbx_seq_one_letter_code
_entity_poly.pdbx_strand_id
1 'polypeptide(L)'
;MNNEQKVERLEAKVVEPLKAYGTIVKMKRDDLKATLTARNREAKQLNQLERTRQRNPSDRHVISQAETELQRATMDATRTTRHLEETIDNFEKQKIKDIKTIFSEFITIEMLFHGKALEVYTAAYQNIQKIDEEEDLEAFRNSLYPPDYSSRLDIVRANSKSPLQRSLSAKCLSGTGQVSTCQLRKDQQADDDDEEDEDLDVTEEEN
;
A
#
# COMPACT_ATOMS: atom_id res chain seq x y z
N MET A 1 9.64 1.03 -5.71
CA MET A 1 8.48 0.79 -4.83
C MET A 1 8.05 -0.65 -5.02
N ASN A 2 8.06 -1.46 -3.97
CA ASN A 2 7.51 -2.81 -4.00
C ASN A 2 5.99 -2.78 -3.70
N ASN A 3 5.33 -3.94 -3.71
CA ASN A 3 3.88 -4.03 -3.49
C ASN A 3 3.48 -3.55 -2.09
N GLU A 4 4.19 -3.96 -1.04
CA GLU A 4 3.91 -3.56 0.34
C GLU A 4 3.96 -2.03 0.50
N GLN A 5 5.02 -1.39 -0.03
CA GLN A 5 5.15 0.07 0.01
C GLN A 5 4.05 0.78 -0.79
N LYS A 6 3.56 0.19 -1.89
CA LYS A 6 2.44 0.74 -2.65
C LYS A 6 1.17 0.73 -1.81
N VAL A 7 0.86 -0.42 -1.20
CA VAL A 7 -0.33 -0.60 -0.36
C VAL A 7 -0.32 0.37 0.80
N GLU A 8 0.80 0.43 1.56
CA GLU A 8 0.95 1.35 2.70
C GLU A 8 0.72 2.82 2.29
N ARG A 9 1.29 3.23 1.15
CA ARG A 9 1.12 4.60 0.64
C ARG A 9 -0.30 4.88 0.18
N LEU A 10 -0.96 3.94 -0.51
CA LEU A 10 -2.35 4.09 -0.91
C LEU A 10 -3.27 4.20 0.31
N GLU A 11 -3.06 3.36 1.32
CA GLU A 11 -3.83 3.40 2.55
C GLU A 11 -3.70 4.78 3.22
N ALA A 12 -2.46 5.24 3.43
CA ALA A 12 -2.20 6.49 4.14
C ALA A 12 -2.57 7.77 3.35
N LYS A 13 -2.39 7.77 2.02
CA LYS A 13 -2.54 8.99 1.19
C LYS A 13 -3.86 9.07 0.44
N VAL A 14 -4.58 7.96 0.30
CA VAL A 14 -5.82 7.89 -0.47
C VAL A 14 -6.97 7.42 0.42
N VAL A 15 -6.85 6.25 1.03
CA VAL A 15 -7.95 5.62 1.77
C VAL A 15 -8.29 6.40 3.03
N GLU A 16 -7.32 6.64 3.91
CA GLU A 16 -7.55 7.34 5.18
C GLU A 16 -8.09 8.77 5.00
N PRO A 17 -7.56 9.59 4.07
CA PRO A 17 -8.17 10.90 3.76
C PRO A 17 -9.61 10.82 3.27
N LEU A 18 -9.95 9.85 2.40
CA LEU A 18 -11.33 9.66 1.93
C LEU A 18 -12.26 9.20 3.06
N LYS A 19 -11.79 8.29 3.92
CA LYS A 19 -12.53 7.80 5.09
C LYS A 19 -12.82 8.90 6.11
N ALA A 20 -11.86 9.80 6.33
CA ALA A 20 -12.04 10.95 7.22
C ALA A 20 -13.22 11.86 6.83
N TYR A 21 -13.57 11.93 5.54
CA TYR A 21 -14.74 12.70 5.08
C TYR A 21 -16.06 12.21 5.67
N GLY A 22 -16.17 10.94 6.08
CA GLY A 22 -17.35 10.45 6.80
C GLY A 22 -17.63 11.24 8.08
N THR A 23 -16.60 11.46 8.89
CA THR A 23 -16.69 12.26 10.12
C THR A 23 -16.90 13.74 9.82
N ILE A 24 -16.18 14.30 8.84
CA ILE A 24 -16.30 15.71 8.47
C ILE A 24 -17.74 16.04 8.04
N VAL A 25 -18.33 15.24 7.15
CA VAL A 25 -19.71 15.43 6.66
C VAL A 25 -20.73 15.28 7.79
N LYS A 26 -20.50 14.34 8.72
CA LYS A 26 -21.35 14.20 9.92
C LYS A 26 -21.36 15.49 10.73
N MET A 27 -20.19 16.08 11.02
CA MET A 27 -20.10 17.35 11.75
C MET A 27 -20.82 18.49 11.02
N LYS A 28 -20.63 18.64 9.70
CA LYS A 28 -21.30 19.68 8.91
C LYS A 28 -22.82 19.53 8.90
N ARG A 29 -23.32 18.29 8.93
CA ARG A 29 -24.75 18.01 9.08
C ARG A 29 -25.27 18.48 10.44
N ASP A 30 -24.50 18.32 11.49
CA ASP A 30 -24.90 18.75 12.83
C ASP A 30 -24.90 20.28 12.96
N ASP A 31 -23.93 20.97 12.34
CA ASP A 31 -23.94 22.45 12.20
C ASP A 31 -25.22 22.93 11.50
N LEU A 32 -25.60 22.27 10.39
CA LEU A 32 -26.83 22.57 9.65
C LEU A 32 -28.09 22.38 10.51
N LYS A 33 -28.17 21.29 11.29
CA LYS A 33 -29.30 21.04 12.21
C LYS A 33 -29.39 22.12 13.29
N ALA A 34 -28.26 22.58 13.82
CA ALA A 34 -28.23 23.64 14.83
C ALA A 34 -28.79 24.95 14.27
N THR A 35 -28.37 25.35 13.08
CA THR A 35 -28.91 26.55 12.39
C THR A 35 -30.39 26.41 12.07
N LEU A 36 -30.83 25.24 11.60
CA LEU A 36 -32.25 24.98 11.35
C LEU A 36 -33.08 25.10 12.63
N THR A 37 -32.55 24.64 13.77
CA THR A 37 -33.21 24.75 15.08
C THR A 37 -33.38 26.21 15.50
N ALA A 38 -32.34 27.05 15.33
CA ALA A 38 -32.42 28.48 15.62
C ALA A 38 -33.45 29.20 14.75
N ARG A 39 -33.48 28.90 13.44
CA ARG A 39 -34.46 29.45 12.48
C ARG A 39 -35.89 29.01 12.80
N ASN A 40 -36.09 27.76 13.17
CA ASN A 40 -37.41 27.26 13.60
C ASN A 40 -37.88 27.93 14.90
N ARG A 41 -36.97 28.22 15.84
CA ARG A 41 -37.30 28.96 17.06
C ARG A 41 -37.73 30.39 16.76
N GLU A 42 -37.03 31.07 15.86
CA GLU A 42 -37.41 32.41 15.39
C GLU A 42 -38.81 32.41 14.76
N ALA A 43 -39.08 31.47 13.84
CA ALA A 43 -40.39 31.36 13.21
C ALA A 43 -41.51 31.09 14.24
N LYS A 44 -41.24 30.27 15.26
CA LYS A 44 -42.19 30.04 16.36
C LYS A 44 -42.46 31.32 17.15
N GLN A 45 -41.42 32.09 17.48
CA GLN A 45 -41.59 33.34 18.22
C GLN A 45 -42.33 34.41 17.41
N LEU A 46 -42.14 34.45 16.10
CA LEU A 46 -42.86 35.36 15.22
C LEU A 46 -44.37 35.06 15.21
N ASN A 47 -44.72 33.79 15.04
CA ASN A 47 -46.11 33.33 15.11
C ASN A 47 -46.73 33.59 16.50
N GLN A 48 -45.95 33.40 17.56
CA GLN A 48 -46.40 33.65 18.93
C GLN A 48 -46.70 35.14 19.18
N LEU A 49 -45.84 36.03 18.69
CA LEU A 49 -46.07 37.48 18.77
C LEU A 49 -47.33 37.89 18.02
N GLU A 50 -47.54 37.37 16.80
CA GLU A 50 -48.73 37.67 16.00
C GLU A 50 -50.02 37.23 16.71
N ARG A 51 -50.04 36.00 17.25
CA ARG A 51 -51.18 35.50 18.04
C ARG A 51 -51.45 36.34 19.28
N THR A 52 -50.39 36.77 19.98
CA THR A 52 -50.50 37.60 21.18
C THR A 52 -51.14 38.94 20.85
N ARG A 53 -50.69 39.59 19.76
CA ARG A 53 -51.25 40.85 19.25
C ARG A 53 -52.73 40.73 18.87
N GLN A 54 -53.11 39.63 18.22
CA GLN A 54 -54.50 39.38 17.82
C GLN A 54 -55.42 39.10 19.01
N ARG A 55 -54.95 38.33 20.00
CA ARG A 55 -55.78 37.89 21.12
C ARG A 55 -56.07 39.01 22.12
N ASN A 56 -55.09 39.85 22.43
CA ASN A 56 -55.27 40.94 23.38
C ASN A 56 -54.39 42.16 23.04
N PRO A 57 -54.83 43.02 22.10
CA PRO A 57 -54.02 44.14 21.60
C PRO A 57 -53.73 45.21 22.65
N SER A 58 -54.50 45.26 23.75
CA SER A 58 -54.31 46.23 24.83
C SER A 58 -53.23 45.81 25.84
N ASP A 59 -52.83 44.55 25.86
CA ASP A 59 -51.80 44.04 26.77
C ASP A 59 -50.39 44.35 26.25
N ARG A 60 -50.03 45.63 26.38
CA ARG A 60 -48.74 46.18 25.96
C ARG A 60 -47.56 45.47 26.63
N HIS A 61 -47.71 45.01 27.86
CA HIS A 61 -46.62 44.38 28.60
C HIS A 61 -46.26 43.01 28.00
N VAL A 62 -47.26 42.15 27.79
CA VAL A 62 -47.04 40.82 27.21
C VAL A 62 -46.56 40.91 25.76
N ILE A 63 -47.09 41.86 24.98
CA ILE A 63 -46.62 42.11 23.60
C ILE A 63 -45.14 42.52 23.60
N SER A 64 -44.74 43.46 24.46
CA SER A 64 -43.35 43.92 24.56
C SER A 64 -42.39 42.80 24.97
N GLN A 65 -42.82 41.90 25.86
CA GLN A 65 -42.05 40.72 26.22
C GLN A 65 -41.85 39.79 25.01
N ALA A 66 -42.92 39.46 24.28
CA ALA A 66 -42.85 38.61 23.09
C ALA A 66 -41.99 39.24 21.97
N GLU A 67 -42.02 40.57 21.81
CA GLU A 67 -41.15 41.31 20.89
C GLU A 67 -39.67 41.15 21.25
N THR A 68 -39.34 41.24 22.55
CA THR A 68 -37.97 41.05 23.05
C THR A 68 -37.48 39.62 22.82
N GLU A 69 -38.34 38.63 23.05
CA GLU A 69 -38.01 37.22 22.79
C GLU A 69 -37.81 36.94 21.31
N LEU A 70 -38.66 37.49 20.44
CA LEU A 70 -38.50 37.42 18.99
C LEU A 70 -37.19 38.06 18.55
N GLN A 71 -36.89 39.29 19.02
CA GLN A 71 -35.65 39.98 18.68
C GLN A 71 -34.42 39.13 19.05
N ARG A 72 -34.43 38.50 20.23
CA ARG A 72 -33.36 37.60 20.66
C ARG A 72 -33.22 36.38 19.75
N ALA A 73 -34.34 35.75 19.37
CA ALA A 73 -34.35 34.60 18.47
C ALA A 73 -33.86 34.98 17.06
N THR A 74 -34.26 36.13 16.53
CA THR A 74 -33.81 36.67 15.24
C THR A 74 -32.31 36.95 15.23
N MET A 75 -31.77 37.55 16.30
CA MET A 75 -30.33 37.79 16.41
C MET A 75 -29.54 36.47 16.40
N ASP A 76 -30.00 35.46 17.15
CA ASP A 76 -29.35 34.14 17.19
C ASP A 76 -29.44 33.41 15.85
N ALA A 77 -30.60 33.43 15.20
CA ALA A 77 -30.82 32.85 13.88
C ALA A 77 -29.94 33.52 12.81
N THR A 78 -29.83 34.85 12.82
CA THR A 78 -28.96 35.60 11.90
C THR A 78 -27.50 35.22 12.10
N ARG A 79 -27.05 35.18 13.36
CA ARG A 79 -25.68 34.81 13.72
C ARG A 79 -25.32 33.39 13.26
N THR A 80 -26.16 32.42 13.57
CA THR A 80 -25.92 31.00 13.22
C THR A 80 -26.00 30.76 11.71
N THR A 81 -26.87 31.48 11.00
CA THR A 81 -26.94 31.42 9.52
C THR A 81 -25.63 31.90 8.89
N ARG A 82 -25.12 33.08 9.29
CA ARG A 82 -23.84 33.58 8.76
C ARG A 82 -22.67 32.66 9.06
N HIS A 83 -22.62 32.10 10.27
CA HIS A 83 -21.58 31.14 10.63
C HIS A 83 -21.66 29.86 9.78
N LEU A 84 -22.87 29.39 9.48
CA LEU A 84 -23.08 28.23 8.60
C LEU A 84 -22.62 28.53 7.17
N GLU A 85 -22.89 29.71 6.63
CA GLU A 85 -22.42 30.12 5.29
C GLU A 85 -20.89 30.06 5.20
N GLU A 86 -20.18 30.65 6.17
CA GLU A 86 -18.72 30.60 6.26
C GLU A 86 -18.22 29.15 6.39
N THR A 87 -18.94 28.33 7.16
CA THR A 87 -18.60 26.91 7.36
C THR A 87 -18.76 26.08 6.09
N ILE A 88 -19.82 26.31 5.32
CA ILE A 88 -20.08 25.65 4.04
C ILE A 88 -19.04 26.09 2.99
N ASP A 89 -18.76 27.39 2.89
CA ASP A 89 -17.75 27.91 1.97
C ASP A 89 -16.36 27.31 2.25
N ASN A 90 -15.96 27.25 3.52
CA ASN A 90 -14.70 26.62 3.92
C ASN A 90 -14.69 25.11 3.62
N PHE A 91 -15.80 24.41 3.85
CA PHE A 91 -15.92 22.99 3.53
C PHE A 91 -15.77 22.72 2.02
N GLU A 92 -16.45 23.49 1.18
CA GLU A 92 -16.36 23.33 -0.29
C GLU A 92 -14.94 23.65 -0.80
N LYS A 93 -14.32 24.72 -0.29
CA LYS A 93 -12.92 25.05 -0.60
C LYS A 93 -11.96 23.92 -0.22
N GLN A 94 -12.15 23.33 0.96
CA GLN A 94 -11.31 22.23 1.43
C GLN A 94 -11.54 20.97 0.60
N LYS A 95 -12.79 20.62 0.31
CA LYS A 95 -13.17 19.47 -0.52
C LYS A 95 -12.49 19.47 -1.88
N ILE A 96 -12.49 20.62 -2.56
CA ILE A 96 -11.84 20.75 -3.88
C ILE A 96 -10.33 20.52 -3.76
N LYS A 97 -9.67 21.09 -2.74
CA LYS A 97 -8.23 20.92 -2.50
C LYS A 97 -7.88 19.48 -2.16
N ASP A 98 -8.69 18.82 -1.35
CA ASP A 98 -8.45 17.44 -0.93
C ASP A 98 -8.65 16.47 -2.08
N ILE A 99 -9.73 16.61 -2.86
CA ILE A 99 -9.94 15.82 -4.08
C ILE A 99 -8.72 15.94 -4.99
N LYS A 100 -8.29 17.18 -5.27
CA LYS A 100 -7.11 17.41 -6.10
C LYS A 100 -5.88 16.69 -5.53
N THR A 101 -5.65 16.78 -4.23
CA THR A 101 -4.49 16.19 -3.57
C THR A 101 -4.54 14.66 -3.59
N ILE A 102 -5.64 14.07 -3.13
CA ILE A 102 -5.86 12.62 -3.05
C ILE A 102 -5.67 11.95 -4.40
N PHE A 103 -6.32 12.47 -5.46
CA PHE A 103 -6.19 11.88 -6.79
C PHE A 103 -4.80 12.12 -7.41
N SER A 104 -4.15 13.25 -7.10
CA SER A 104 -2.75 13.47 -7.54
C SER A 104 -1.79 12.50 -6.87
N GLU A 105 -1.95 12.24 -5.58
CA GLU A 105 -1.17 11.25 -4.83
C GLU A 105 -1.40 9.85 -5.39
N PHE A 106 -2.66 9.45 -5.61
CA PHE A 106 -3.00 8.17 -6.23
C PHE A 106 -2.24 7.96 -7.56
N ILE A 107 -2.36 8.92 -8.49
CA ILE A 107 -1.70 8.84 -9.80
C ILE A 107 -0.18 8.78 -9.63
N THR A 108 0.39 9.58 -8.73
CA THR A 108 1.83 9.61 -8.48
C THR A 108 2.34 8.28 -7.94
N ILE A 109 1.61 7.66 -7.00
CA ILE A 109 1.92 6.35 -6.45
C ILE A 109 1.88 5.30 -7.56
N GLU A 110 0.83 5.27 -8.38
CA GLU A 110 0.73 4.32 -9.50
C GLU A 110 1.84 4.52 -10.54
N MET A 111 2.19 5.76 -10.88
CA MET A 111 3.30 6.06 -11.78
C MET A 111 4.64 5.52 -11.25
N LEU A 112 4.92 5.71 -9.96
CA LEU A 112 6.12 5.18 -9.32
C LEU A 112 6.15 3.65 -9.31
N PHE A 113 4.99 3.03 -9.10
CA PHE A 113 4.87 1.58 -9.11
C PHE A 113 5.15 1.00 -10.49
N HIS A 114 4.44 1.50 -11.50
CA HIS A 114 4.59 1.05 -12.88
C HIS A 114 5.98 1.36 -13.44
N GLY A 115 6.58 2.50 -13.07
CA GLY A 115 7.97 2.80 -13.39
C GLY A 115 8.94 1.76 -12.85
N LYS A 116 8.75 1.30 -11.60
CA LYS A 116 9.59 0.25 -11.02
C LYS A 116 9.35 -1.12 -11.69
N ALA A 117 8.11 -1.44 -12.02
CA ALA A 117 7.79 -2.66 -12.75
C ALA A 117 8.49 -2.68 -14.12
N LEU A 118 8.44 -1.57 -14.86
CA LEU A 118 9.13 -1.43 -16.14
C LEU A 118 10.64 -1.60 -16.00
N GLU A 119 11.25 -1.01 -14.98
CA GLU A 119 12.68 -1.18 -14.67
C GLU A 119 13.04 -2.66 -14.47
N VAL A 120 12.26 -3.38 -13.65
CA VAL A 120 12.48 -4.81 -13.36
C VAL A 120 12.30 -5.67 -14.61
N TYR A 121 11.25 -5.44 -15.39
CA TYR A 121 11.03 -6.18 -16.64
C TYR A 121 12.11 -5.90 -17.68
N THR A 122 12.59 -4.67 -17.77
CA THR A 122 13.69 -4.32 -18.68
C THR A 122 14.98 -5.03 -18.29
N ALA A 123 15.30 -5.08 -17.00
CA ALA A 123 16.47 -5.82 -16.50
C ALA A 123 16.34 -7.32 -16.75
N ALA A 124 15.17 -7.90 -16.49
CA ALA A 124 14.89 -9.32 -16.77
C ALA A 124 15.05 -9.64 -18.27
N TYR A 125 14.49 -8.80 -19.14
CA TYR A 125 14.65 -8.93 -20.59
C TYR A 125 16.11 -8.90 -21.00
N GLN A 126 16.87 -7.90 -20.53
CA GLN A 126 18.31 -7.80 -20.83
C GLN A 126 19.10 -9.00 -20.35
N ASN A 127 18.77 -9.57 -19.18
CA ASN A 127 19.44 -10.77 -18.68
C ASN A 127 19.17 -11.99 -19.57
N ILE A 128 17.93 -12.16 -20.05
CA ILE A 128 17.59 -13.23 -21.00
C ILE A 128 18.35 -13.04 -22.32
N GLN A 129 18.44 -11.80 -22.83
CA GLN A 129 19.17 -11.52 -24.07
C GLN A 129 20.68 -11.72 -23.97
N LYS A 130 21.24 -11.83 -22.76
CA LYS A 130 22.68 -12.10 -22.54
C LYS A 130 23.01 -13.59 -22.50
N ILE A 131 22.02 -14.47 -22.59
CA ILE A 131 22.27 -15.91 -22.68
C ILE A 131 23.05 -16.18 -23.95
N ASP A 132 24.27 -16.72 -23.82
CA ASP A 132 25.09 -17.14 -24.95
C ASP A 132 24.83 -18.62 -25.21
N GLU A 133 23.97 -18.86 -26.20
CA GLU A 133 23.54 -20.21 -26.56
C GLU A 133 24.71 -21.11 -26.98
N GLU A 134 25.77 -20.58 -27.59
CA GLU A 134 26.90 -21.41 -28.04
C GLU A 134 27.84 -21.73 -26.87
N GLU A 135 28.12 -20.76 -25.99
CA GLU A 135 28.89 -21.01 -24.76
C GLU A 135 28.20 -22.10 -23.90
N ASP A 136 26.88 -21.97 -23.71
CA ASP A 136 26.09 -22.94 -22.96
C ASP A 136 26.09 -24.34 -23.62
N LEU A 137 25.98 -24.39 -24.96
CA LEU A 137 26.05 -25.66 -25.72
C LEU A 137 27.46 -26.29 -25.66
N GLU A 138 28.52 -25.50 -25.73
CA GLU A 138 29.89 -25.99 -25.62
C GLU A 138 30.18 -26.54 -24.22
N ALA A 139 29.73 -25.85 -23.17
CA ALA A 139 29.78 -26.34 -21.80
C ALA A 139 29.07 -27.71 -21.65
N PHE A 140 27.88 -27.85 -22.24
CA PHE A 140 27.15 -29.11 -22.27
C PHE A 140 27.94 -30.21 -23.02
N ARG A 141 28.47 -29.93 -24.21
CA ARG A 141 29.26 -30.90 -25.01
C ARG A 141 30.50 -31.39 -24.25
N ASN A 142 31.21 -30.48 -23.58
CA ASN A 142 32.38 -30.81 -22.76
C ASN A 142 32.04 -31.73 -21.58
N SER A 143 30.83 -31.63 -21.03
CA SER A 143 30.36 -32.53 -19.96
C SER A 143 30.08 -33.96 -20.44
N LEU A 144 29.65 -34.12 -21.71
CA LEU A 144 29.36 -35.43 -22.30
C LEU A 144 30.63 -36.22 -22.64
N TYR A 145 31.72 -35.53 -22.96
CA TYR A 145 33.02 -36.14 -23.25
C TYR A 145 34.09 -35.56 -22.30
N PRO A 146 34.13 -36.02 -21.04
CA PRO A 146 35.17 -35.61 -20.12
C PRO A 146 36.56 -35.86 -20.73
N PRO A 147 37.56 -34.99 -20.52
CA PRO A 147 38.92 -35.13 -21.07
C PRO A 147 39.56 -36.49 -20.81
N ASP A 148 39.08 -37.20 -19.77
CA ASP A 148 39.54 -38.53 -19.40
C ASP A 148 39.14 -39.65 -20.37
N TYR A 149 38.25 -39.41 -21.35
CA TYR A 149 37.90 -40.44 -22.34
C TYR A 149 39.07 -40.72 -23.31
N SER A 150 39.79 -39.68 -23.73
CA SER A 150 41.07 -39.85 -24.46
C SER A 150 42.16 -40.42 -23.55
N SER A 151 42.23 -39.95 -22.29
CA SER A 151 43.19 -40.46 -21.29
C SER A 151 43.05 -41.96 -21.05
N ARG A 152 41.81 -42.49 -21.00
CA ARG A 152 41.57 -43.94 -20.83
C ARG A 152 42.03 -44.76 -22.03
N LEU A 153 41.86 -44.27 -23.26
CA LEU A 153 42.40 -44.94 -24.44
C LEU A 153 43.94 -44.91 -24.48
N ASP A 154 44.55 -43.82 -24.03
CA ASP A 154 46.01 -43.71 -23.91
C ASP A 154 46.59 -44.58 -22.78
N ILE A 155 45.89 -44.73 -21.66
CA ILE A 155 46.25 -45.68 -20.59
C ILE A 155 46.16 -47.13 -21.10
N VAL A 156 45.12 -47.48 -21.87
CA VAL A 156 44.99 -48.82 -22.48
C VAL A 156 46.09 -49.05 -23.53
N ARG A 157 46.45 -48.03 -24.33
CA ARG A 157 47.53 -48.07 -25.32
C ARG A 157 48.93 -48.14 -24.71
N ALA A 158 49.15 -47.47 -23.58
CA ALA A 158 50.42 -47.55 -22.84
C ALA A 158 50.62 -48.94 -22.22
N ASN A 159 49.54 -49.60 -21.80
CA ASN A 159 49.56 -50.96 -21.28
C ASN A 159 49.56 -52.06 -22.36
N SER A 160 49.30 -51.72 -23.63
CA SER A 160 49.32 -52.68 -24.75
C SER A 160 50.70 -52.84 -25.40
N LYS A 161 51.75 -52.16 -24.92
CA LYS A 161 53.13 -52.42 -25.36
C LYS A 161 53.69 -53.63 -24.61
N SER A 162 54.17 -54.62 -25.37
CA SER A 162 54.70 -55.87 -24.84
C SER A 162 55.81 -55.67 -23.80
N PRO A 163 55.94 -56.51 -22.76
CA PRO A 163 56.96 -56.37 -21.70
C PRO A 163 58.42 -56.54 -22.15
N LEU A 164 58.67 -56.85 -23.43
CA LEU A 164 60.00 -57.16 -23.97
C LEU A 164 60.73 -55.89 -24.44
N GLN A 165 60.96 -54.95 -23.54
CA GLN A 165 62.09 -54.01 -23.57
C GLN A 165 62.17 -53.24 -22.25
N ARG A 166 62.08 -53.96 -21.13
CA ARG A 166 62.54 -53.43 -19.83
C ARG A 166 64.06 -53.56 -19.78
N SER A 167 64.78 -52.56 -20.29
CA SER A 167 66.17 -52.38 -19.91
C SER A 167 66.58 -50.91 -19.93
N LEU A 168 67.02 -50.47 -18.75
CA LEU A 168 67.96 -49.39 -18.47
C LEU A 168 67.50 -47.95 -18.71
N SER A 169 67.14 -47.27 -17.62
CA SER A 169 68.07 -46.38 -16.93
C SER A 169 67.28 -45.36 -16.09
N ALA A 170 67.57 -45.36 -14.79
CA ALA A 170 67.14 -44.33 -13.86
C ALA A 170 67.72 -42.96 -14.23
N LYS A 171 66.96 -41.89 -13.94
CA LYS A 171 67.44 -40.62 -13.36
C LYS A 171 66.25 -39.73 -12.98
N CYS A 172 66.09 -39.56 -11.66
CA CYS A 172 65.84 -38.35 -10.87
C CYS A 172 65.02 -37.20 -11.53
N LEU A 173 64.05 -36.53 -10.91
CA LEU A 173 64.07 -35.70 -9.69
C LEU A 173 62.64 -35.15 -9.42
N SER A 174 62.39 -34.72 -8.17
CA SER A 174 61.42 -33.76 -7.62
C SER A 174 60.33 -33.14 -8.53
N GLY A 175 59.11 -32.86 -8.06
CA GLY A 175 58.59 -32.84 -6.71
C GLY A 175 57.26 -32.06 -6.66
N THR A 176 56.58 -32.22 -5.52
CA THR A 176 55.52 -31.36 -4.95
C THR A 176 54.18 -31.23 -5.69
N GLY A 177 53.12 -31.71 -5.02
CA GLY A 177 51.88 -30.92 -4.91
C GLY A 177 50.56 -31.68 -5.02
N GLN A 178 50.16 -32.45 -4.02
CA GLN A 178 48.75 -32.58 -3.65
C GLN A 178 48.63 -32.88 -2.17
N VAL A 179 47.96 -32.01 -1.40
CA VAL A 179 46.89 -32.41 -0.49
C VAL A 179 45.94 -31.22 -0.33
N SER A 180 44.68 -31.37 -0.71
CA SER A 180 43.58 -30.74 0.03
C SER A 180 42.48 -31.77 0.22
N THR A 181 42.27 -32.02 1.50
CA THR A 181 41.52 -33.12 2.10
C THR A 181 40.03 -32.85 2.04
N CYS A 182 39.25 -33.90 1.78
CA CYS A 182 37.83 -33.98 2.10
C CYS A 182 37.54 -33.56 3.55
N GLN A 183 36.44 -32.85 3.80
CA GLN A 183 35.62 -33.13 4.98
C GLN A 183 34.13 -33.08 4.63
N LEU A 184 33.48 -34.15 5.05
CA LEU A 184 32.08 -34.49 4.96
C LEU A 184 31.63 -34.73 6.40
N ARG A 185 30.52 -34.11 6.83
CA ARG A 185 29.50 -34.57 7.82
C ARG A 185 28.66 -33.34 8.25
N LYS A 186 27.33 -33.35 8.05
CA LYS A 186 26.25 -33.94 8.91
C LYS A 186 26.19 -33.22 10.27
N ASP A 187 25.05 -32.79 10.82
CA ASP A 187 23.67 -33.28 10.75
C ASP A 187 22.67 -32.19 11.25
N GLN A 188 21.39 -32.42 10.94
CA GLN A 188 20.12 -32.07 11.62
C GLN A 188 19.98 -30.81 12.51
N GLN A 189 18.87 -30.07 12.32
CA GLN A 189 17.75 -30.03 13.28
C GLN A 189 16.50 -29.43 12.60
N ALA A 190 15.33 -30.02 12.87
CA ALA A 190 13.99 -29.53 12.54
C ALA A 190 13.49 -28.53 13.59
N ASP A 191 12.49 -27.71 13.26
CA ASP A 191 11.32 -27.46 14.11
C ASP A 191 10.20 -26.81 13.26
N ASP A 192 9.00 -27.38 13.43
CA ASP A 192 7.69 -26.91 12.98
C ASP A 192 7.28 -25.64 13.74
N ASP A 193 6.39 -24.82 13.17
CA ASP A 193 5.34 -24.10 13.91
C ASP A 193 4.27 -23.60 12.90
N ASP A 194 3.11 -24.25 12.98
CA ASP A 194 1.79 -23.84 12.47
C ASP A 194 1.16 -22.83 13.44
N GLU A 195 0.60 -21.71 12.99
CA GLU A 195 -0.56 -20.97 13.57
C GLU A 195 -0.98 -19.86 12.58
N GLU A 196 -2.22 -19.48 12.32
CA GLU A 196 -3.61 -19.95 12.49
C GLU A 196 -4.42 -18.96 11.61
N ASP A 197 -5.35 -19.47 10.80
CA ASP A 197 -6.30 -18.67 10.02
C ASP A 197 -7.44 -18.22 10.95
N GLU A 198 -7.66 -16.90 11.09
CA GLU A 198 -8.90 -16.37 11.69
C GLU A 198 -9.83 -15.82 10.59
N ASP A 199 -10.85 -16.61 10.27
CA ASP A 199 -12.06 -16.21 9.55
C ASP A 199 -12.90 -15.25 10.42
N LEU A 200 -13.14 -14.02 9.95
CA LEU A 200 -14.14 -13.11 10.53
C LEU A 200 -15.46 -13.23 9.75
N ASP A 201 -16.37 -14.02 10.32
CA ASP A 201 -17.76 -14.14 9.90
C ASP A 201 -18.55 -12.84 10.16
N VAL A 202 -19.36 -12.48 9.18
CA VAL A 202 -20.22 -11.30 9.12
C VAL A 202 -21.61 -11.73 9.55
N THR A 203 -22.02 -11.38 10.77
CA THR A 203 -23.44 -11.44 11.14
C THR A 203 -24.06 -10.05 11.02
N GLU A 204 -24.81 -9.87 9.94
CA GLU A 204 -25.92 -8.93 9.84
C GLU A 204 -27.01 -9.34 10.86
N GLU A 205 -27.42 -8.43 11.75
CA GLU A 205 -28.72 -8.54 12.41
C GLU A 205 -29.59 -7.34 12.04
N GLU A 206 -30.60 -7.63 11.22
CA GLU A 206 -31.84 -6.88 11.12
C GLU A 206 -32.63 -7.00 12.43
N ASN A 207 -32.99 -5.87 13.03
CA ASN A 207 -34.32 -5.61 13.61
C ASN A 207 -34.47 -4.13 14.01
#